data_AF-A0A090WIM8-F1
#
_entry.id   AF-A0A090WIM8-F1
#
_cell.length_a   1.000
_cell.length_b   1.000
_cell.length_c   1.000
_cell.angle_alpha   90.00
_cell.angle_beta   90.00
_cell.angle_gamma   90.00
#
_symmetry.space_group_name_H-M   'P 1'
#
loop_
_entity.id
_entity.type
_entity.pdbx_description
1 polymer ?
#
loop_
_entity_poly.entity_id
_entity_poly.type
_entity_poly.pdbx_seq_one_letter_code
_entity_poly.pdbx_strand_id
1 'polypeptide(L)'
;MDDLIELTRILNTDINNIETVLDVDAALWMLAFDNVMVNLDSYLGQFKQNYYLYKDDNGRFRPVVWDLNMSFGTFGQTGSGGSLNSTTQKSQLTHLLHENDAAWPLMSKLMAVPRYKKMYLAHFKTILTENISNSDYLTSANAYQNIIDLAVQADNNKFYSYAQFNSNINSDVNAQMNTASGLTNLMSARSTYLLAQSDFTAIQPSITAVAPSIATPIIGNTITVTAQVTNTNTTAVYLGYREGDFVPFTKILMHDDGAHNDGGCW
;
A
#
# COMPACT_ATOMS: atom_id res chain seq x y z
N MET A 1 -7.91 19.80 17.66
CA MET A 1 -8.93 18.77 17.95
C MET A 1 -10.01 18.79 16.87
N ASP A 2 -10.44 19.98 16.45
CA ASP A 2 -11.42 20.20 15.38
C ASP A 2 -11.04 19.54 14.03
N ASP A 3 -9.76 19.58 13.64
CA ASP A 3 -9.30 18.98 12.37
C ASP A 3 -9.53 17.46 12.28
N LEU A 4 -9.26 16.71 13.35
CA LEU A 4 -9.45 15.26 13.34
C LEU A 4 -10.95 14.90 13.35
N ILE A 5 -11.75 15.70 14.05
CA ILE A 5 -13.21 15.58 14.01
C ILE A 5 -13.69 15.85 12.57
N GLU A 6 -13.15 16.85 11.90
CA GLU A 6 -13.48 17.15 10.51
C GLU A 6 -13.10 16.00 9.56
N LEU A 7 -11.89 15.45 9.67
CA LEU A 7 -11.47 14.28 8.89
C LEU A 7 -12.48 13.14 9.05
N THR A 8 -12.81 12.77 10.30
CA THR A 8 -13.73 11.67 10.56
C THR A 8 -15.15 11.95 10.09
N ARG A 9 -15.60 13.22 10.15
CA ARG A 9 -16.90 13.65 9.63
C ARG A 9 -16.94 13.52 8.12
N ILE A 10 -15.98 14.11 7.39
CA ILE A 10 -15.93 14.08 5.93
C ILE A 10 -15.82 12.64 5.42
N LEU A 11 -14.96 11.81 6.02
CA LEU A 11 -14.86 10.39 5.68
C LEU A 11 -16.21 9.66 5.78
N ASN A 12 -17.01 10.00 6.78
CA ASN A 12 -18.29 9.33 7.03
C ASN A 12 -19.45 9.88 6.19
N THR A 13 -19.48 11.19 5.93
CA THR A 13 -20.64 11.88 5.38
C THR A 13 -20.44 12.45 3.97
N ASP A 14 -19.19 12.66 3.54
CA ASP A 14 -18.86 13.38 2.30
C ASP A 14 -17.60 12.83 1.63
N ILE A 15 -17.67 11.56 1.22
CA ILE A 15 -16.55 10.83 0.64
C ILE A 15 -16.00 11.47 -0.65
N ASN A 16 -16.83 12.23 -1.39
CA ASN A 16 -16.39 12.88 -2.62
C ASN A 16 -15.41 14.04 -2.35
N ASN A 17 -15.44 14.61 -1.14
CA ASN A 17 -14.54 15.69 -0.72
C ASN A 17 -13.42 15.22 0.22
N ILE A 18 -13.21 13.91 0.37
CA ILE A 18 -12.21 13.36 1.30
C ILE A 18 -10.77 13.84 1.00
N GLU A 19 -10.43 14.04 -0.29
CA GLU A 19 -9.10 14.52 -0.70
C GLU A 19 -8.78 15.94 -0.20
N THR A 20 -9.77 16.70 0.30
CA THR A 20 -9.55 18.03 0.89
C THR A 20 -8.95 17.97 2.30
N VAL A 21 -9.12 16.85 3.00
CA VAL A 21 -8.66 16.67 4.40
C VAL A 21 -7.79 15.44 4.61
N LEU A 22 -7.68 14.56 3.63
CA LEU A 22 -6.86 13.35 3.68
C LEU A 22 -6.04 13.25 2.39
N ASP A 23 -4.75 12.96 2.53
CA ASP A 23 -3.98 12.44 1.41
C ASP A 23 -4.37 10.98 1.18
N VAL A 24 -5.36 10.77 0.30
CA VAL A 24 -5.92 9.45 0.03
C VAL A 24 -4.85 8.51 -0.52
N ASP A 25 -3.94 8.98 -1.37
CA ASP A 25 -2.93 8.10 -1.96
C ASP A 25 -1.99 7.54 -0.89
N ALA A 26 -1.51 8.40 0.03
CA ALA A 26 -0.72 7.97 1.18
C ALA A 26 -1.49 6.99 2.11
N ALA A 27 -2.79 7.22 2.31
CA ALA A 27 -3.64 6.30 3.07
C ALA A 27 -3.80 4.93 2.38
N LEU A 28 -3.99 4.91 1.06
CA LEU A 28 -4.08 3.66 0.31
C LEU A 28 -2.74 2.90 0.31
N TRP A 29 -1.61 3.61 0.24
CA TRP A 29 -0.28 3.01 0.40
C TRP A 29 -0.10 2.36 1.76
N MET A 30 -0.47 3.04 2.85
CA MET A 30 -0.43 2.47 4.20
C MET A 30 -1.28 1.20 4.29
N LEU A 31 -2.54 1.27 3.85
CA LEU A 31 -3.46 0.11 3.89
C LEU A 31 -2.95 -1.06 3.03
N ALA A 32 -2.38 -0.79 1.87
CA ALA A 32 -1.82 -1.83 0.99
C ALA A 32 -0.57 -2.45 1.63
N PHE A 33 0.33 -1.61 2.17
CA PHE A 33 1.53 -2.04 2.88
C PHE A 33 1.20 -2.91 4.07
N ASP A 34 0.33 -2.44 4.97
CA ASP A 34 -0.04 -3.18 6.18
C ASP A 34 -0.63 -4.55 5.83
N ASN A 35 -1.44 -4.61 4.78
CA ASN A 35 -2.01 -5.87 4.33
C ASN A 35 -0.93 -6.76 3.70
N VAL A 36 -0.17 -6.30 2.70
CA VAL A 36 0.87 -7.10 2.02
C VAL A 36 1.87 -7.68 3.00
N MET A 37 2.30 -6.90 3.99
CA MET A 37 3.30 -7.32 4.98
C MET A 37 2.70 -8.18 6.11
N VAL A 38 1.38 -8.43 6.10
CA VAL A 38 0.64 -9.04 7.21
C VAL A 38 0.97 -8.32 8.53
N ASN A 39 1.02 -7.00 8.47
CA ASN A 39 1.17 -6.13 9.63
C ASN A 39 -0.21 -5.90 10.24
N LEU A 40 -0.62 -6.81 11.12
CA LEU A 40 -1.91 -6.69 11.82
C LEU A 40 -1.78 -5.94 13.15
N ASP A 41 -0.57 -5.58 13.59
CA ASP A 41 -0.41 -4.63 14.69
C ASP A 41 -0.40 -3.20 14.13
N SER A 42 -1.46 -2.86 13.40
CA SER A 42 -1.59 -1.67 12.57
C SER A 42 -3.03 -1.16 12.59
N TYR A 43 -3.37 -0.20 11.71
CA TYR A 43 -4.76 0.18 11.47
C TYR A 43 -5.64 -1.03 11.08
N LEU A 44 -5.11 -1.99 10.33
CA LEU A 44 -5.87 -3.12 9.79
C LEU A 44 -6.21 -4.21 10.80
N GLY A 45 -5.51 -4.30 11.93
CA GLY A 45 -5.82 -5.33 12.92
C GLY A 45 -6.70 -4.86 14.07
N GLN A 46 -6.75 -5.69 15.10
CA GLN A 46 -7.69 -5.55 16.21
C GLN A 46 -7.67 -4.17 16.88
N PHE A 47 -6.47 -3.65 17.17
CA PHE A 47 -6.28 -2.45 17.98
C PHE A 47 -6.25 -1.15 17.19
N LYS A 48 -6.14 -1.21 15.84
CA LYS A 48 -6.19 -0.04 14.95
C LYS A 48 -5.12 1.01 15.33
N GLN A 49 -3.89 0.57 15.52
CA GLN A 49 -2.80 1.33 16.15
C GLN A 49 -1.54 1.43 15.27
N ASN A 50 -0.44 1.95 15.83
CA ASN A 50 0.90 1.99 15.20
C ASN A 50 0.96 2.79 13.89
N TYR A 51 0.29 3.93 13.87
CA TYR A 51 0.50 4.98 12.87
C TYR A 51 0.34 6.35 13.52
N TYR A 52 0.99 7.34 12.95
CA TYR A 52 0.75 8.75 13.23
C TYR A 52 -0.09 9.37 12.12
N LEU A 53 -0.83 10.42 12.45
CA LEU A 53 -1.45 11.31 11.47
C LEU A 53 -0.78 12.68 11.56
N TYR A 54 -0.16 13.08 10.46
CA TYR A 54 0.45 14.40 10.31
C TYR A 54 -0.41 15.25 9.39
N LYS A 55 -0.79 16.47 9.78
CA LYS A 55 -1.48 17.41 8.90
C LYS A 55 -0.43 18.18 8.09
N ASP A 56 -0.43 17.99 6.78
CA ASP A 56 0.53 18.63 5.88
C ASP A 56 0.24 20.12 5.67
N ASP A 57 1.17 20.83 5.04
CA ASP A 57 1.06 22.27 4.77
C ASP A 57 -0.11 22.61 3.82
N ASN A 58 -0.76 21.60 3.23
CA ASN A 58 -1.94 21.73 2.39
C ASN A 58 -3.24 21.41 3.15
N GLY A 59 -3.16 21.26 4.47
CA GLY A 59 -4.31 21.01 5.33
C GLY A 59 -4.81 19.56 5.31
N ARG A 60 -4.08 18.61 4.71
CA ARG A 60 -4.50 17.22 4.61
C ARG A 60 -3.75 16.33 5.60
N PHE A 61 -4.46 15.41 6.23
CA PHE A 61 -3.83 14.37 7.02
C PHE A 61 -3.10 13.37 6.12
N ARG A 62 -1.89 13.02 6.53
CA ARG A 62 -1.03 11.99 5.94
C ARG A 62 -0.69 10.97 7.01
N PRO A 63 -0.95 9.68 6.78
CA PRO A 63 -0.50 8.66 7.70
C PRO A 63 1.01 8.43 7.60
N VAL A 64 1.61 8.08 8.73
CA VAL A 64 3.00 7.62 8.82
C VAL A 64 2.99 6.32 9.62
N VAL A 65 3.44 5.23 8.99
CA VAL A 65 3.56 3.92 9.66
C VAL A 65 4.57 3.99 10.79
N TRP A 66 4.29 3.29 11.87
CA TRP A 66 5.16 3.21 13.05
C TRP A 66 5.17 1.77 13.56
N ASP A 67 6.18 1.43 14.37
CA ASP A 67 6.33 0.15 15.09
C ASP A 67 5.97 -1.11 14.26
N LEU A 68 6.89 -1.49 13.37
CA LEU A 68 6.69 -2.58 12.40
C LEU A 68 7.23 -3.94 12.90
N ASN A 69 7.60 -4.05 14.18
CA ASN A 69 8.19 -5.26 14.76
C ASN A 69 7.27 -6.50 14.67
N MET A 70 5.96 -6.28 14.60
CA MET A 70 4.93 -7.32 14.50
C MET A 70 4.48 -7.63 13.06
N SER A 71 5.14 -7.02 12.07
CA SER A 71 4.96 -7.35 10.64
C SER A 71 5.41 -8.78 10.33
N PHE A 72 5.25 -9.19 9.06
CA PHE A 72 5.51 -10.55 8.60
C PHE A 72 4.70 -11.58 9.39
N GLY A 73 3.48 -11.20 9.78
CA GLY A 73 2.51 -12.09 10.42
C GLY A 73 2.88 -12.51 11.84
N THR A 74 3.78 -11.81 12.53
CA THR A 74 4.13 -12.10 13.93
C THR A 74 2.96 -11.80 14.86
N PHE A 75 2.13 -10.82 14.51
CA PHE A 75 0.83 -10.60 15.13
C PHE A 75 -0.30 -11.03 14.20
N GLY A 76 -1.23 -11.85 14.71
CA GLY A 76 -2.25 -12.53 13.90
C GLY A 76 -3.68 -12.02 14.07
N GLN A 77 -3.93 -11.00 14.90
CA GLN A 77 -5.30 -10.61 15.25
C GLN A 77 -5.86 -9.59 14.25
N THR A 78 -6.75 -10.05 13.37
CA THR A 78 -7.45 -9.20 12.39
C THR A 78 -8.49 -8.28 13.05
N GLY A 79 -8.99 -8.65 14.24
CA GLY A 79 -10.11 -7.99 14.91
C GLY A 79 -11.50 -8.40 14.40
N SER A 80 -11.58 -9.18 13.31
CA SER A 80 -12.83 -9.70 12.74
C SER A 80 -12.57 -11.08 12.11
N GLY A 81 -13.40 -12.08 12.42
CA GLY A 81 -13.21 -13.44 11.91
C GLY A 81 -12.14 -14.29 12.62
N GLY A 82 -11.59 -13.83 13.75
CA GLY A 82 -10.63 -14.56 14.58
C GLY A 82 -9.16 -14.34 14.21
N SER A 83 -8.25 -14.92 15.01
CA SER A 83 -6.80 -14.79 14.80
C SER A 83 -6.27 -15.74 13.73
N LEU A 84 -5.28 -15.27 12.95
CA LEU A 84 -4.48 -16.08 12.03
C LEU A 84 -3.36 -16.78 12.81
N ASN A 85 -3.47 -18.09 12.98
CA ASN A 85 -2.61 -18.88 13.87
C ASN A 85 -1.55 -19.73 13.14
N SER A 86 -1.55 -19.72 11.80
CA SER A 86 -0.57 -20.43 10.98
C SER A 86 -0.04 -19.58 9.84
N THR A 87 1.15 -19.93 9.35
CA THR A 87 1.75 -19.29 8.17
C THR A 87 0.86 -19.41 6.93
N THR A 88 0.13 -20.51 6.78
CA THR A 88 -0.86 -20.69 5.71
C THR A 88 -2.02 -19.69 5.83
N GLN A 89 -2.59 -19.50 7.02
CA GLN A 89 -3.67 -18.53 7.23
C GLN A 89 -3.17 -17.09 6.98
N LYS A 90 -1.95 -16.78 7.40
CA LYS A 90 -1.31 -15.47 7.21
C LYS A 90 -1.01 -15.19 5.73
N SER A 91 -0.48 -16.17 5.01
CA SER A 91 -0.19 -16.03 3.58
C SER A 91 -1.46 -15.87 2.75
N GLN A 92 -2.55 -16.52 3.16
CA GLN A 92 -3.87 -16.46 2.51
C GLN A 92 -4.77 -15.33 3.05
N LEU A 93 -4.25 -14.40 3.86
CA LEU A 93 -5.02 -13.22 4.26
C LEU A 93 -5.47 -12.45 3.02
N THR A 94 -6.79 -12.28 2.89
CA THR A 94 -7.42 -11.55 1.79
C THR A 94 -6.88 -10.11 1.69
N HIS A 95 -6.64 -9.66 0.45
CA HIS A 95 -6.28 -8.28 0.16
C HIS A 95 -7.44 -7.30 0.39
N LEU A 96 -8.65 -7.77 0.64
CA LEU A 96 -9.83 -6.92 0.90
C LEU A 96 -10.29 -6.97 2.37
N LEU A 97 -9.38 -7.27 3.30
CA LEU A 97 -9.69 -7.30 4.73
C LEU A 97 -10.39 -6.00 5.14
N HIS A 98 -11.57 -6.13 5.77
CA HIS A 98 -12.42 -5.03 6.25
C HIS A 98 -13.05 -4.12 5.19
N GLU A 99 -13.06 -4.49 3.89
CA GLU A 99 -13.65 -3.63 2.85
C GLU A 99 -15.15 -3.32 3.07
N ASN A 100 -15.87 -4.20 3.78
CA ASN A 100 -17.29 -4.05 4.09
C ASN A 100 -17.54 -3.96 5.62
N ASP A 101 -16.51 -3.67 6.41
CA ASP A 101 -16.61 -3.61 7.87
C ASP A 101 -16.68 -2.15 8.37
N ALA A 102 -17.79 -1.81 9.02
CA ALA A 102 -18.02 -0.47 9.57
C ALA A 102 -17.08 -0.14 10.75
N ALA A 103 -16.46 -1.13 11.39
CA ALA A 103 -15.48 -0.92 12.45
C ALA A 103 -14.10 -0.44 11.93
N TRP A 104 -13.88 -0.48 10.60
CA TRP A 104 -12.71 0.09 9.92
C TRP A 104 -13.15 1.12 8.87
N PRO A 105 -13.64 2.29 9.29
CA PRO A 105 -14.25 3.27 8.40
C PRO A 105 -13.31 3.78 7.31
N LEU A 106 -11.99 3.90 7.57
CA LEU A 106 -11.04 4.32 6.53
C LEU A 106 -10.98 3.30 5.41
N MET A 107 -10.86 2.01 5.75
CA MET A 107 -10.82 0.93 4.77
C MET A 107 -12.15 0.83 4.02
N SER A 108 -13.27 0.70 4.74
CA SER A 108 -14.57 0.45 4.08
C SER A 108 -15.06 1.62 3.23
N LYS A 109 -14.88 2.87 3.69
CA LYS A 109 -15.31 4.05 2.91
C LYS A 109 -14.45 4.28 1.67
N LEU A 110 -13.13 4.07 1.76
CA LEU A 110 -12.26 4.20 0.60
C LEU A 110 -12.47 3.06 -0.41
N MET A 111 -12.65 1.81 0.04
CA MET A 111 -12.90 0.67 -0.87
C MET A 111 -14.26 0.76 -1.58
N ALA A 112 -15.23 1.46 -1.01
CA ALA A 112 -16.51 1.74 -1.67
C ALA A 112 -16.38 2.68 -2.89
N VAL A 113 -15.29 3.43 -3.02
CA VAL A 113 -15.01 4.28 -4.19
C VAL A 113 -14.25 3.46 -5.24
N PRO A 114 -14.82 3.16 -6.42
CA PRO A 114 -14.20 2.26 -7.40
C PRO A 114 -12.79 2.67 -7.84
N ARG A 115 -12.53 3.99 -7.93
CA ARG A 115 -11.20 4.51 -8.27
C ARG A 115 -10.18 4.21 -7.18
N TYR A 116 -10.52 4.46 -5.92
CA TYR A 116 -9.62 4.21 -4.79
C TYR A 116 -9.36 2.71 -4.58
N LYS A 117 -10.37 1.85 -4.80
CA LYS A 117 -10.16 0.40 -4.81
C LYS A 117 -9.15 -0.03 -5.88
N LYS A 118 -9.25 0.51 -7.10
CA LYS A 118 -8.26 0.23 -8.16
C LYS A 118 -6.86 0.74 -7.83
N MET A 119 -6.75 1.94 -7.24
CA MET A 119 -5.47 2.49 -6.77
C MET A 119 -4.85 1.63 -5.66
N TYR A 120 -5.65 1.21 -4.69
CA TYR A 120 -5.24 0.27 -3.64
C TYR A 120 -4.68 -1.03 -4.23
N LEU A 121 -5.39 -1.65 -5.17
CA LEU A 121 -4.95 -2.87 -5.84
C LEU A 121 -3.66 -2.66 -6.65
N ALA A 122 -3.50 -1.49 -7.28
CA ALA A 122 -2.27 -1.13 -7.99
C ALA A 122 -1.08 -1.04 -7.01
N HIS A 123 -1.23 -0.31 -5.90
CA HIS A 123 -0.19 -0.21 -4.85
C HIS A 123 0.17 -1.58 -4.29
N PHE A 124 -0.84 -2.39 -4.00
CA PHE A 124 -0.68 -3.76 -3.54
C PHE A 124 0.13 -4.61 -4.52
N LYS A 125 -0.17 -4.51 -5.82
CA LYS A 125 0.58 -5.20 -6.88
C LYS A 125 2.02 -4.71 -6.95
N THR A 126 2.24 -3.40 -6.89
CA THR A 126 3.58 -2.79 -6.88
C THR A 126 4.45 -3.33 -5.75
N ILE A 127 3.93 -3.37 -4.51
CA ILE A 127 4.68 -3.92 -3.37
C ILE A 127 5.03 -5.38 -3.63
N LEU A 128 4.06 -6.19 -4.08
CA LEU A 128 4.32 -7.60 -4.39
C LEU A 128 5.36 -7.80 -5.48
N THR A 129 5.25 -7.09 -6.60
CA THR A 129 6.10 -7.33 -7.77
C THR A 129 7.50 -6.76 -7.63
N GLU A 130 7.62 -5.60 -6.99
CA GLU A 130 8.88 -4.86 -6.90
C GLU A 130 9.67 -5.14 -5.62
N ASN A 131 9.07 -5.81 -4.62
CA ASN A 131 9.77 -6.12 -3.37
C ASN A 131 9.70 -7.59 -2.97
N ILE A 132 8.64 -8.32 -3.33
CA ILE A 132 8.40 -9.68 -2.82
C ILE A 132 8.71 -10.75 -3.85
N SER A 133 8.07 -10.74 -5.03
CA SER A 133 8.25 -11.78 -6.05
C SER A 133 9.64 -11.76 -6.69
N ASN A 134 10.33 -10.61 -6.67
CA ASN A 134 11.71 -10.47 -7.11
C ASN A 134 12.74 -10.83 -6.01
N SER A 135 12.28 -11.15 -4.79
CA SER A 135 13.12 -11.48 -3.63
C SER A 135 13.98 -10.33 -3.07
N ASP A 136 13.71 -9.07 -3.40
CA ASP A 136 14.47 -7.92 -2.88
C ASP A 136 14.38 -7.80 -1.35
N TYR A 137 13.21 -8.11 -0.78
CA TYR A 137 13.02 -8.18 0.68
C TYR A 137 13.97 -9.20 1.34
N LEU A 138 14.21 -10.34 0.68
CA LEU A 138 15.06 -11.41 1.20
C LEU A 138 16.54 -11.03 1.10
N THR A 139 16.95 -10.34 0.04
CA THR A 139 18.29 -9.75 -0.07
C THR A 139 18.56 -8.81 1.10
N SER A 140 17.61 -7.91 1.38
CA SER A 140 17.70 -6.98 2.52
C SER A 140 17.72 -7.71 3.87
N ALA A 141 16.85 -8.70 4.06
CA ALA A 141 16.79 -9.49 5.29
C ALA A 141 18.11 -10.22 5.59
N ASN A 142 18.73 -10.85 4.58
CA ASN A 142 20.02 -11.51 4.74
C ASN A 142 21.14 -10.50 5.03
N ALA A 143 21.12 -9.33 4.38
CA ALA A 143 22.09 -8.26 4.68
C ALA A 143 21.98 -7.79 6.14
N TYR A 144 20.76 -7.55 6.63
CA TYR A 144 20.54 -7.17 8.03
C TYR A 144 20.89 -8.28 9.01
N GLN A 145 20.54 -9.53 8.71
CA GLN A 145 20.90 -10.68 9.53
C GLN A 145 22.42 -10.76 9.71
N ASN A 146 23.18 -10.65 8.61
CA ASN A 146 24.63 -10.67 8.63
C ASN A 146 25.25 -9.52 9.44
N ILE A 147 24.66 -8.32 9.39
CA ILE A 147 25.15 -7.16 10.16
C ILE A 147 25.05 -7.42 11.67
N ILE A 148 23.98 -8.09 12.13
CA ILE A 148 23.71 -8.29 13.56
C ILE A 148 24.08 -9.68 14.09
N ASP A 149 24.51 -10.61 13.23
CA ASP A 149 24.72 -12.03 13.54
C ASP A 149 25.56 -12.25 14.81
N LEU A 150 26.80 -11.75 14.81
CA LEU A 150 27.73 -11.90 15.94
C LEU A 150 27.21 -11.23 17.21
N ALA A 151 26.49 -10.11 17.08
CA ALA A 151 25.91 -9.41 18.22
C ALA A 151 24.77 -10.23 18.84
N VAL A 152 23.88 -10.82 18.03
CA VAL A 152 22.80 -11.70 18.50
C VAL A 152 23.34 -12.98 19.13
N GLN A 153 24.43 -13.54 18.59
CA GLN A 153 25.08 -14.71 19.18
C GLN A 153 25.62 -14.41 20.58
N ALA A 154 26.33 -13.28 20.73
CA ALA A 154 26.96 -12.87 21.98
C ALA A 154 25.99 -12.31 23.03
N ASP A 155 24.79 -11.87 22.62
CA ASP A 155 23.82 -11.29 23.53
C ASP A 155 23.23 -12.35 24.49
N ASN A 156 23.30 -12.06 25.79
CA ASN A 156 22.74 -12.87 26.86
C ASN A 156 21.31 -12.47 27.25
N ASN A 157 20.81 -11.33 26.76
CA ASN A 157 19.48 -10.75 27.05
C ASN A 157 18.54 -10.83 25.83
N LYS A 158 18.47 -11.98 25.17
CA LYS A 158 17.69 -12.20 23.95
C LYS A 158 16.33 -12.83 24.20
N PHE A 159 15.32 -12.39 23.45
CA PHE A 159 13.97 -12.98 23.44
C PHE A 159 13.92 -14.36 22.75
N TYR A 160 14.81 -14.59 21.78
CA TYR A 160 14.87 -15.81 20.97
C TYR A 160 16.29 -16.38 20.96
N SER A 161 16.41 -17.70 20.81
CA SER A 161 17.71 -18.34 20.68
C SER A 161 18.41 -17.97 19.36
N TYR A 162 19.74 -18.07 19.35
CA TYR A 162 20.53 -17.86 18.13
C TYR A 162 20.15 -18.84 17.01
N ALA A 163 19.76 -20.07 17.35
CA ALA A 163 19.27 -21.04 16.39
C ALA A 163 17.95 -20.59 15.72
N GLN A 164 17.02 -20.00 16.49
CA GLN A 164 15.77 -19.44 15.96
C GLN A 164 16.04 -18.21 15.08
N PHE A 165 16.95 -17.33 15.51
CA PHE A 165 17.39 -16.18 14.70
C PHE A 165 17.90 -16.63 13.32
N ASN A 166 18.75 -17.66 13.27
CA ASN A 166 19.28 -18.19 12.01
C ASN A 166 18.21 -18.87 11.15
N SER A 167 17.32 -19.66 11.75
CA SER A 167 16.33 -20.42 11.00
C SER A 167 15.15 -19.58 10.51
N ASN A 168 14.80 -18.47 11.18
CA ASN A 168 13.56 -17.72 10.91
C ASN A 168 13.55 -16.98 9.57
N ILE A 169 14.68 -16.87 8.88
CA ILE A 169 14.66 -16.46 7.46
C ILE A 169 13.79 -17.43 6.63
N ASN A 170 13.88 -18.73 6.90
CA ASN A 170 13.28 -19.76 6.05
C ASN A 170 12.26 -20.65 6.76
N SER A 171 12.23 -20.66 8.08
CA SER A 171 11.40 -21.60 8.86
C SER A 171 10.60 -20.87 9.93
N ASP A 172 9.41 -21.39 10.18
CA ASP A 172 8.59 -20.91 11.27
C ASP A 172 9.28 -21.22 12.60
N VAL A 173 9.24 -20.28 13.53
CA VAL A 173 9.78 -20.45 14.88
C VAL A 173 8.71 -20.20 15.93
N ASN A 174 8.76 -20.96 17.02
CA ASN A 174 7.87 -20.73 18.16
C ASN A 174 8.29 -19.44 18.88
N ALA A 175 7.40 -18.46 18.91
CA ALA A 175 7.58 -17.16 19.55
C ALA A 175 6.64 -17.03 20.76
N GLN A 176 6.79 -17.94 21.73
CA GLN A 176 6.04 -18.02 23.00
C GLN A 176 4.51 -18.06 22.82
N MET A 177 3.90 -16.91 22.54
CA MET A 177 2.46 -16.69 22.40
C MET A 177 1.96 -16.79 20.95
N ASN A 178 2.87 -16.89 19.97
CA ASN A 178 2.51 -17.06 18.56
C ASN A 178 3.58 -17.86 17.79
N THR A 179 3.25 -18.29 16.57
CA THR A 179 4.22 -18.75 15.58
C THR A 179 4.73 -17.53 14.82
N ALA A 180 6.04 -17.25 14.89
CA ALA A 180 6.67 -16.30 13.97
C ALA A 180 6.95 -17.04 12.66
N SER A 181 6.31 -16.60 11.57
CA SER A 181 6.46 -17.24 10.27
C SER A 181 7.88 -17.06 9.74
N GLY A 182 8.40 -18.05 9.03
CA GLY A 182 9.64 -17.88 8.27
C GLY A 182 9.44 -16.83 7.17
N LEU A 183 10.36 -15.87 7.03
CA LEU A 183 10.20 -14.77 6.05
C LEU A 183 9.93 -15.30 4.64
N THR A 184 10.76 -16.23 4.17
CA THR A 184 10.60 -16.86 2.85
C THR A 184 9.30 -17.67 2.75
N ASN A 185 8.98 -18.48 3.77
CA ASN A 185 7.76 -19.29 3.78
C ASN A 185 6.50 -18.43 3.67
N LEU A 186 6.43 -17.35 4.44
CA LEU A 186 5.29 -16.45 4.42
C LEU A 186 5.22 -15.70 3.10
N MET A 187 6.28 -14.98 2.74
CA MET A 187 6.19 -13.98 1.68
C MET A 187 6.16 -14.61 0.29
N SER A 188 6.83 -15.75 0.06
CA SER A 188 6.70 -16.49 -1.20
C SER A 188 5.31 -17.10 -1.36
N ALA A 189 4.75 -17.72 -0.32
CA ALA A 189 3.39 -18.26 -0.36
C ALA A 189 2.34 -17.16 -0.54
N ARG A 190 2.53 -16.03 0.15
CA ARG A 190 1.65 -14.86 0.10
C ARG A 190 1.64 -14.21 -1.28
N SER A 191 2.81 -13.97 -1.85
CA SER A 191 2.94 -13.42 -3.21
C SER A 191 2.28 -14.34 -4.24
N THR A 192 2.51 -15.65 -4.14
CA THR A 192 1.89 -16.65 -5.01
C THR A 192 0.37 -16.64 -4.91
N TYR A 193 -0.17 -16.62 -3.68
CA TYR A 193 -1.62 -16.59 -3.44
C TYR A 193 -2.26 -15.32 -4.00
N LEU A 194 -1.68 -14.15 -3.73
CA LEU A 194 -2.28 -12.86 -4.08
C LEU A 194 -2.20 -12.58 -5.59
N LEU A 195 -1.04 -12.84 -6.22
CA LEU A 195 -0.89 -12.64 -7.67
C LEU A 195 -1.78 -13.58 -8.50
N ALA A 196 -2.30 -14.66 -7.90
CA ALA A 196 -3.27 -15.55 -8.54
C ALA A 196 -4.74 -15.06 -8.44
N GLN A 197 -5.05 -14.05 -7.62
CA GLN A 197 -6.43 -13.56 -7.50
C GLN A 197 -6.87 -12.79 -8.75
N SER A 198 -8.18 -12.77 -9.02
CA SER A 198 -8.77 -12.11 -10.20
C SER A 198 -8.42 -10.63 -10.29
N ASP A 199 -8.32 -9.94 -9.15
CA ASP A 199 -7.98 -8.52 -9.09
C ASP A 199 -6.55 -8.23 -9.59
N PHE A 200 -5.63 -9.19 -9.48
CA PHE A 200 -4.23 -9.04 -9.89
C PHE A 200 -3.92 -9.64 -11.27
N THR A 201 -4.82 -10.49 -11.78
CA THR A 201 -4.76 -11.08 -13.13
C THR A 201 -5.64 -10.36 -14.15
N ALA A 202 -6.45 -9.40 -13.71
CA ALA A 202 -7.24 -8.54 -14.59
C ALA A 202 -6.36 -7.80 -15.61
N ILE A 203 -6.92 -7.55 -16.79
CA ILE A 203 -6.28 -6.74 -17.83
C ILE A 203 -6.08 -5.33 -17.27
N GLN A 204 -4.83 -4.87 -17.28
CA GLN A 204 -4.45 -3.55 -16.79
C GLN A 204 -4.37 -2.54 -17.94
N PRO A 205 -4.61 -1.25 -17.65
CA PRO A 205 -4.27 -0.19 -18.57
C PRO A 205 -2.79 -0.25 -18.97
N SER A 206 -2.51 -0.07 -20.25
CA SER A 206 -1.15 0.16 -20.73
C SER A 206 -1.01 1.62 -21.11
N ILE A 207 0.00 2.30 -20.57
CA ILE A 207 0.31 3.69 -20.87
C ILE A 207 1.67 3.72 -21.56
N THR A 208 1.70 4.15 -22.82
CA THR A 208 2.90 4.23 -23.65
C THR A 208 2.98 5.58 -24.35
N ALA A 209 4.11 5.85 -25.00
CA ALA A 209 4.32 7.06 -25.81
C ALA A 209 3.98 8.38 -25.09
N VAL A 210 4.27 8.46 -23.79
CA VAL A 210 4.06 9.70 -23.01
C VAL A 210 5.04 10.76 -23.50
N ALA A 211 4.52 11.86 -24.03
CA ALA A 211 5.33 12.93 -24.62
C ALA A 211 4.76 14.31 -24.28
N PRO A 212 5.55 15.21 -23.65
CA PRO A 212 5.20 16.61 -23.58
C PRO A 212 5.52 17.32 -24.91
N SER A 213 4.75 18.35 -25.24
CA SER A 213 5.01 19.22 -26.41
C SER A 213 6.30 20.03 -26.25
N ILE A 214 6.75 20.25 -25.00
CA ILE A 214 8.00 20.92 -24.65
C ILE A 214 8.68 20.10 -23.54
N ALA A 215 9.88 19.58 -23.82
CA ALA A 215 10.60 18.71 -22.87
C ALA A 215 11.12 19.44 -21.62
N THR A 216 11.38 20.74 -21.72
CA THR A 216 11.87 21.57 -20.61
C THR A 216 11.12 22.91 -20.63
N PRO A 217 9.86 22.93 -20.15
CA PRO A 217 9.06 24.13 -20.18
C PRO A 217 9.60 25.20 -19.23
N ILE A 218 9.43 26.46 -19.62
CA ILE A 218 9.68 27.62 -18.75
C ILE A 218 8.36 28.18 -18.23
N ILE A 219 8.42 28.97 -17.15
CA ILE A 219 7.25 29.62 -16.56
C ILE A 219 6.50 30.42 -17.65
N GLY A 220 5.18 30.23 -17.70
CA GLY A 220 4.31 30.86 -18.69
C GLY A 220 4.12 30.07 -19.98
N ASN A 221 4.82 28.95 -20.19
CA ASN A 221 4.51 28.06 -21.31
C ASN A 221 3.19 27.32 -21.10
N THR A 222 2.37 27.27 -22.16
CA THR A 222 1.31 26.27 -22.28
C THR A 222 1.92 24.99 -22.84
N ILE A 223 1.78 23.89 -22.11
CA ILE A 223 2.24 22.56 -22.53
C ILE A 223 1.05 21.66 -22.81
N THR A 224 1.22 20.78 -23.79
CA THR A 224 0.31 19.65 -24.03
C THR A 224 1.07 18.37 -23.74
N VAL A 225 0.45 17.41 -23.06
CA VAL A 225 1.02 16.09 -22.84
C VAL A 225 0.12 15.07 -23.52
N THR A 226 0.71 14.27 -24.40
CA THR A 226 0.01 13.16 -25.07
C THR A 226 0.51 11.83 -24.53
N ALA A 227 -0.34 10.81 -24.62
CA ALA A 227 -0.01 9.43 -24.28
C ALA A 227 -0.91 8.49 -25.08
N GLN A 228 -0.40 7.31 -25.41
CA GLN A 228 -1.23 6.22 -25.92
C GLN A 228 -1.67 5.35 -24.74
N VAL A 229 -2.98 5.24 -24.52
CA VAL A 229 -3.53 4.44 -23.42
C VAL A 229 -4.48 3.38 -23.97
N THR A 230 -4.21 2.12 -23.66
CA THR A 230 -5.08 0.99 -24.02
C THR A 230 -5.64 0.30 -22.77
N ASN A 231 -6.66 -0.55 -22.95
CA ASN A 231 -7.36 -1.25 -21.85
C ASN A 231 -7.94 -0.31 -20.79
N THR A 232 -8.42 0.86 -21.22
CA THR A 232 -9.06 1.87 -20.39
C THR A 232 -10.40 2.28 -21.00
N ASN A 233 -11.14 3.14 -20.33
CA ASN A 233 -12.25 3.87 -20.92
C ASN A 233 -11.90 5.36 -21.08
N THR A 234 -12.66 6.06 -21.93
CA THR A 234 -12.41 7.46 -22.32
C THR A 234 -12.55 8.46 -21.17
N THR A 235 -13.07 8.06 -20.00
CA THR A 235 -13.27 8.95 -18.85
C THR A 235 -12.34 8.63 -17.67
N ALA A 236 -11.38 7.72 -17.86
CA ALA A 236 -10.50 7.22 -16.80
C ALA A 236 -9.05 7.69 -16.89
N VAL A 237 -8.64 8.38 -17.96
CA VAL A 237 -7.25 8.82 -18.15
C VAL A 237 -7.08 10.24 -17.61
N TYR A 238 -6.18 10.44 -16.65
CA TYR A 238 -5.92 11.73 -16.04
C TYR A 238 -4.44 12.07 -16.10
N LEU A 239 -4.12 13.32 -16.42
CA LEU A 239 -2.80 13.90 -16.20
C LEU A 239 -2.77 14.49 -14.78
N GLY A 240 -1.89 13.97 -13.94
CA GLY A 240 -1.57 14.55 -12.64
C GLY A 240 -0.34 15.44 -12.74
N TYR A 241 -0.44 16.71 -12.36
CA TYR A 241 0.71 17.62 -12.25
C TYR A 241 0.69 18.39 -10.93
N ARG A 242 1.85 18.90 -10.51
CA ARG A 242 2.02 19.74 -9.31
C ARG A 242 3.13 20.75 -9.55
N GLU A 243 3.04 21.90 -8.90
CA GLU A 243 4.00 23.02 -9.06
C GLU A 243 5.07 23.06 -7.96
N GLY A 244 5.09 22.06 -7.08
CA GLY A 244 6.10 21.92 -6.03
C GLY A 244 6.11 20.52 -5.42
N ASP A 245 7.20 20.18 -4.75
CA ASP A 245 7.44 18.81 -4.23
C ASP A 245 6.45 18.38 -3.15
N PHE A 246 5.87 19.35 -2.45
CA PHE A 246 4.96 19.12 -1.32
C PHE A 246 3.52 19.53 -1.59
N VAL A 247 3.19 19.97 -2.81
CA VAL A 247 1.84 20.40 -3.20
C VAL A 247 1.03 19.20 -3.72
N PRO A 248 -0.30 19.13 -3.50
CA PRO A 248 -1.14 18.08 -4.04
C PRO A 248 -1.09 18.06 -5.56
N PHE A 249 -1.25 16.88 -6.15
CA PHE A 249 -1.44 16.79 -7.60
C PHE A 249 -2.79 17.38 -8.01
N THR A 250 -2.78 18.32 -8.95
CA THR A 250 -3.93 18.66 -9.76
C THR A 250 -4.12 17.58 -10.81
N LYS A 251 -5.33 17.02 -10.90
CA LYS A 251 -5.68 15.98 -11.86
C LYS A 251 -6.61 16.58 -12.92
N ILE A 252 -6.22 16.53 -14.18
CA ILE A 252 -7.07 16.93 -15.30
C ILE A 252 -7.39 15.71 -16.17
N LEU A 253 -8.62 15.62 -16.67
CA LEU A 253 -9.03 14.57 -17.60
C LEU A 253 -8.25 14.74 -18.91
N MET A 254 -7.69 13.65 -19.43
CA MET A 254 -7.14 13.62 -20.78
C MET A 254 -8.25 13.27 -21.78
N HIS A 255 -8.20 13.87 -22.95
CA HIS A 255 -9.23 13.74 -23.99
C HIS A 255 -8.72 12.91 -25.17
N ASP A 256 -9.65 12.19 -25.80
CA ASP A 256 -9.48 11.50 -27.09
C ASP A 256 -10.67 11.90 -27.99
N ASP A 257 -10.69 13.19 -28.35
CA ASP A 257 -11.79 13.84 -29.08
C ASP A 257 -11.35 14.51 -30.39
N GLY A 258 -10.06 14.47 -30.71
CA GLY A 258 -9.50 15.12 -31.89
C GLY A 258 -9.48 16.66 -31.82
N ALA A 259 -9.75 17.23 -30.64
CA ALA A 259 -9.83 18.67 -30.39
C ALA A 259 -8.79 19.17 -29.37
N HIS A 260 -7.93 18.30 -28.83
CA HIS A 260 -6.92 18.64 -27.81
C HIS A 260 -5.48 18.36 -28.22
N ASN A 261 -5.18 18.41 -29.53
CA ASN A 261 -3.89 18.01 -30.11
C ASN A 261 -3.52 16.54 -29.82
N ASP A 262 -4.53 15.70 -29.64
CA ASP A 262 -4.51 14.26 -29.35
C ASP A 262 -4.52 13.40 -30.61
N GLY A 263 -4.82 13.97 -31.78
CA GLY A 263 -4.86 13.26 -33.06
C GLY A 263 -6.28 13.21 -33.62
N GLY A 264 -6.73 12.04 -34.08
CA GLY A 264 -8.11 11.81 -34.50
C GLY A 264 -8.86 10.99 -33.45
N CYS A 265 -10.20 11.08 -33.42
CA CYS A 265 -11.04 10.32 -32.49
C CYS A 265 -10.98 8.81 -32.76
N TRP A 266 -10.82 7.99 -31.72
CA TRP A 266 -10.93 6.52 -31.79
C TRP A 266 -11.89 5.93 -30.76
#